data_AF-A0A6L9QV87-F1
#
_entry.id   AF-A0A6L9QV87-F1
#
_cell.length_a   1.000
_cell.length_b   1.000
_cell.length_c   1.000
_cell.angle_alpha   90.00
_cell.angle_beta   90.00
_cell.angle_gamma   90.00
#
_symmetry.space_group_name_H-M   'P 1'
#
loop_
_entity.id
_entity.type
_entity.pdbx_description
1 polymer ?
#
loop_
_entity_poly.entity_id
_entity_poly.type
_entity_poly.pdbx_seq_one_letter_code
_entity_poly.pdbx_strand_id
1 'polypeptide(L)'
;MDTENEPGVALSRGRTWLLPLLERPRHEVEAEARACLGAGDPDVGDALRAVIDIGLNNWSDYWLSRAVAWMTDEEVLLFSKRLHTIALEGNGPQSLATQHAAKQRLKQLGLWPPHPN
;
A
#
# COMPACT_ATOMS: atom_id res chain seq x y z
N MET A 1 8.59 20.25 -32.69
CA MET A 1 9.91 19.71 -32.34
C MET A 1 10.07 19.88 -30.84
N ASP A 2 9.36 19.09 -30.01
CA ASP A 2 9.51 17.62 -29.84
C ASP A 2 10.98 17.30 -29.54
N THR A 3 11.40 16.70 -28.43
CA THR A 3 10.81 15.88 -27.36
C THR A 3 11.94 15.78 -26.32
N GLU A 4 11.74 15.62 -25.02
CA GLU A 4 11.74 14.32 -24.31
C GLU A 4 11.63 14.67 -22.81
N ASN A 5 10.48 14.44 -22.16
CA ASN A 5 10.28 13.27 -21.31
C ASN A 5 11.45 12.98 -20.35
N GLU A 6 11.62 13.78 -19.29
CA GLU A 6 12.22 13.27 -18.06
C GLU A 6 11.22 12.30 -17.43
N PRO A 7 11.50 10.99 -17.39
CA PRO A 7 10.53 9.98 -17.01
C PRO A 7 10.31 10.05 -15.49
N GLY A 8 9.05 9.84 -15.07
CA GLY A 8 8.55 9.88 -13.69
C GLY A 8 9.23 8.90 -12.73
N VAL A 9 10.51 9.15 -12.43
CA VAL A 9 11.38 8.39 -11.54
C VAL A 9 11.94 9.36 -10.50
N ALA A 10 11.16 9.70 -9.47
CA ALA A 10 11.71 10.17 -8.18
C ALA A 10 10.70 10.36 -7.04
N LEU A 11 9.38 10.43 -7.30
CA LEU A 11 8.43 10.63 -6.18
C LEU A 11 8.26 9.36 -5.32
N SER A 12 8.42 8.17 -5.89
CA SER A 12 8.24 6.90 -5.18
C SER A 12 9.42 6.55 -4.26
N ARG A 13 10.67 6.91 -4.64
CA ARG A 13 11.87 6.71 -3.78
C ARG A 13 12.01 7.81 -2.72
N GLY A 14 11.56 9.03 -2.99
CA GLY A 14 11.64 10.17 -2.05
C GLY A 14 10.70 10.07 -0.84
N ARG A 15 9.93 8.99 -0.71
CA ARG A 15 8.86 8.83 0.28
C ARG A 15 9.02 7.62 1.19
N THR A 16 10.13 6.88 1.10
CA THR A 16 10.44 5.74 2.00
C THR A 16 10.48 6.15 3.47
N TRP A 17 10.82 7.41 3.77
CA TRP A 17 10.79 7.97 5.11
C TRP A 17 9.39 8.01 5.74
N LEU A 18 8.32 7.82 4.96
CA LEU A 18 6.94 7.71 5.44
C LEU A 18 6.55 6.30 5.90
N LEU A 19 7.34 5.27 5.59
CA LEU A 19 7.03 3.89 5.98
C LEU A 19 6.85 3.67 7.49
N PRO A 20 7.59 4.36 8.39
CA PRO A 20 7.34 4.29 9.83
C PRO A 20 5.91 4.67 10.25
N LEU A 21 5.13 5.38 9.42
CA LEU A 21 3.71 5.62 9.69
C LEU A 21 2.90 4.32 9.80
N LEU A 22 3.30 3.26 9.09
CA LEU A 22 2.66 1.94 9.14
C LEU A 22 2.83 1.22 10.49
N GLU A 23 3.75 1.70 11.34
CA GLU A 23 3.97 1.16 12.68
C GLU A 23 2.98 1.73 13.70
N ARG A 24 2.28 2.81 13.33
CA ARG A 24 1.30 3.50 14.18
C ARG A 24 -0.12 3.04 13.87
N PRO A 25 -1.04 3.11 14.85
CA PRO A 25 -2.46 2.88 14.58
C PRO A 25 -2.99 3.84 13.50
N ARG A 26 -3.65 3.29 12.48
CA ARG A 26 -4.14 4.06 11.31
C ARG A 26 -5.00 5.25 11.70
N HIS A 27 -5.93 5.05 12.64
CA HIS A 27 -6.87 6.07 13.07
C HIS A 27 -6.19 7.27 13.75
N GLU A 28 -5.08 7.06 14.47
CA GLU A 28 -4.29 8.14 15.07
C GLU A 28 -3.60 8.98 14.00
N VAL A 29 -2.95 8.31 13.03
CA VAL A 29 -2.28 8.98 11.91
C VAL A 29 -3.27 9.81 11.10
N GLU A 30 -4.46 9.27 10.83
CA GLU A 30 -5.52 10.01 10.13
C GLU A 30 -6.05 11.19 10.95
N ALA A 31 -6.24 11.02 12.26
CA ALA A 31 -6.74 12.09 13.12
C ALA A 31 -5.74 13.26 13.20
N GLU A 32 -4.46 12.96 13.38
CA GLU A 32 -3.40 13.96 13.38
C GLU A 32 -3.27 14.65 12.02
N ALA A 33 -3.29 13.90 10.92
CA ALA A 33 -3.23 14.47 9.59
C ALA A 33 -4.41 15.43 9.36
N ARG A 34 -5.65 15.00 9.64
CA ARG A 34 -6.85 15.85 9.49
C ARG A 34 -6.79 17.11 10.36
N ALA A 35 -6.21 17.03 11.55
CA ALA A 35 -6.07 18.20 12.44
C ALA A 35 -5.09 19.25 11.88
N CYS A 36 -4.17 18.85 11.02
CA CYS A 36 -3.17 19.73 10.41
C CYS A 36 -3.58 20.27 9.02
N LEU A 37 -4.60 19.70 8.38
CA LEU A 37 -5.02 20.14 7.04
C LEU A 37 -5.92 21.38 7.10
N GLY A 38 -5.61 22.34 6.24
CA GLY A 38 -6.43 23.49 5.94
C GLY A 38 -7.24 23.34 4.64
N ALA A 39 -8.07 24.35 4.35
CA ALA A 39 -8.81 24.41 3.10
C ALA A 39 -7.83 24.59 1.92
N GLY A 40 -7.70 23.56 1.08
CA GLY A 40 -6.83 23.55 -0.09
C GLY A 40 -5.69 22.54 -0.04
N ASP A 41 -5.49 21.87 1.10
CA ASP A 41 -4.50 20.80 1.19
C ASP A 41 -4.97 19.50 0.50
N PRO A 42 -4.03 18.64 0.06
CA PRO A 42 -4.35 17.36 -0.56
C PRO A 42 -5.16 16.43 0.34
N ASP A 43 -5.96 15.57 -0.27
CA ASP A 43 -6.71 14.54 0.45
C ASP A 43 -5.75 13.60 1.20
N VAL A 44 -6.04 13.37 2.49
CA VAL A 44 -5.23 12.48 3.34
C VAL A 44 -5.21 11.06 2.76
N GLY A 45 -6.33 10.60 2.21
CA GLY A 45 -6.47 9.26 1.63
C GLY A 45 -5.47 9.03 0.51
N ASP A 46 -5.23 9.99 -0.36
CA ASP A 46 -4.24 9.88 -1.44
C ASP A 46 -2.80 9.78 -0.90
N ALA A 47 -2.47 10.55 0.13
CA ALA A 47 -1.16 10.45 0.79
C ALA A 47 -0.98 9.07 1.43
N LEU A 48 -2.02 8.55 2.08
CA LEU A 48 -2.00 7.27 2.76
C LEU A 48 -1.94 6.08 1.80
N ARG A 49 -2.67 6.14 0.68
CA ARG A 49 -2.57 5.19 -0.43
C ARG A 49 -1.15 5.14 -1.00
N ALA A 50 -0.47 6.29 -1.10
CA ALA A 50 0.93 6.32 -1.53
C ALA A 50 1.86 5.61 -0.53
N VAL A 51 1.63 5.75 0.78
CA VAL A 51 2.42 5.02 1.79
C VAL A 51 2.19 3.51 1.69
N ILE A 52 0.94 3.08 1.50
CA ILE A 52 0.60 1.66 1.27
C ILE A 52 1.30 1.13 0.03
N ASP A 53 1.24 1.85 -1.09
CA ASP A 53 1.89 1.45 -2.35
C ASP A 53 3.41 1.29 -2.17
N ILE A 54 4.07 2.22 -1.46
CA ILE A 54 5.50 2.10 -1.14
C ILE A 54 5.77 0.87 -0.27
N GLY A 55 4.92 0.57 0.71
CA GLY A 55 5.04 -0.61 1.56
C GLY A 55 4.86 -1.92 0.80
N LEU A 56 3.86 -2.01 -0.08
CA LEU A 56 3.56 -3.20 -0.88
C LEU A 56 4.59 -3.47 -2.00
N ASN A 57 5.31 -2.44 -2.45
CA ASN A 57 6.38 -2.56 -3.44
C ASN A 57 7.78 -2.63 -2.80
N ASN A 58 7.88 -2.60 -1.48
CA ASN A 58 9.14 -2.73 -0.78
C ASN A 58 9.68 -4.18 -0.84
N TRP A 59 10.99 -4.34 -0.82
CA TRP A 59 11.65 -5.65 -0.77
C TRP A 59 11.74 -6.26 0.64
N SER A 60 11.21 -5.57 1.66
CA SER A 60 11.19 -6.05 3.04
C SER A 60 9.82 -6.60 3.42
N ASP A 61 9.76 -7.87 3.86
CA ASP A 61 8.55 -8.48 4.44
C ASP A 61 8.00 -7.66 5.61
N TYR A 62 8.88 -6.97 6.35
CA TYR A 62 8.49 -6.12 7.46
C TYR A 62 7.52 -5.02 7.02
N TRP A 63 7.91 -4.23 6.01
CA TRP A 63 7.06 -3.14 5.52
C TRP A 63 5.86 -3.65 4.75
N LEU A 64 6.02 -4.76 4.04
CA LEU A 64 4.96 -5.39 3.26
C LEU A 64 3.86 -5.92 4.18
N SER A 65 4.21 -6.65 5.25
CA SER A 65 3.25 -7.16 6.24
C SER A 65 2.51 -6.03 6.97
N ARG A 66 3.22 -4.96 7.32
CA ARG A 66 2.62 -3.77 7.94
C ARG A 66 1.63 -3.09 6.99
N ALA A 67 1.99 -2.90 5.73
CA ALA A 67 1.09 -2.33 4.73
C ALA A 67 -0.18 -3.21 4.54
N VAL A 68 -0.02 -4.53 4.48
CA VAL A 68 -1.15 -5.47 4.39
C VAL A 68 -2.10 -5.36 5.58
N ALA A 69 -1.56 -5.21 6.79
CA ALA A 69 -2.34 -5.06 8.00
C ALA A 69 -3.06 -3.70 8.09
N TRP A 70 -2.42 -2.64 7.59
CA TRP A 70 -2.83 -1.25 7.77
C TRP A 70 -3.93 -0.78 6.81
N MET A 71 -4.15 -1.50 5.70
CA MET A 71 -5.20 -1.18 4.74
C MET A 71 -6.62 -1.34 5.32
N THR A 72 -7.48 -0.42 4.88
CA THR A 72 -8.93 -0.50 4.94
C THR A 72 -9.49 -1.36 3.81
N ASP A 73 -10.78 -1.72 3.89
CA ASP A 73 -11.44 -2.53 2.87
C ASP A 73 -11.46 -1.86 1.48
N GLU A 74 -11.60 -0.54 1.44
CA GLU A 74 -11.52 0.23 0.18
C GLU A 74 -10.12 0.13 -0.45
N GLU A 75 -9.07 0.24 0.36
CA GLU A 75 -7.69 0.13 -0.12
C GLU A 75 -7.36 -1.32 -0.55
N VAL A 76 -7.94 -2.33 0.10
CA VAL A 76 -7.83 -3.72 -0.36
C VAL A 76 -8.46 -3.91 -1.73
N LEU A 77 -9.59 -3.26 -2.03
CA LEU A 77 -10.19 -3.27 -3.37
C LEU A 77 -9.24 -2.64 -4.40
N LEU A 78 -8.70 -1.46 -4.08
CA LEU A 78 -7.78 -0.72 -4.94
C LEU A 78 -6.48 -1.48 -5.23
N PHE A 79 -5.90 -2.11 -4.20
CA PHE A 79 -4.64 -2.85 -4.31
C PHE A 79 -4.81 -4.36 -4.54
N SER A 80 -6.02 -4.82 -4.86
CA SER A 80 -6.38 -6.23 -4.97
C SER A 80 -5.46 -7.04 -5.89
N LYS A 81 -5.10 -6.49 -7.06
CA LYS A 81 -4.15 -7.13 -8.00
C LYS A 81 -2.78 -7.36 -7.36
N ARG A 82 -2.27 -6.38 -6.62
CA ARG A 82 -0.96 -6.48 -5.94
C ARG A 82 -1.01 -7.49 -4.80
N LEU A 83 -2.12 -7.52 -4.05
CA LEU A 83 -2.33 -8.51 -3.00
C LEU A 83 -2.43 -9.94 -3.54
N HIS A 84 -3.02 -10.14 -4.73
CA HIS A 84 -3.00 -11.43 -5.40
C HIS A 84 -1.58 -11.87 -5.75
N THR A 85 -0.74 -10.97 -6.28
CA THR A 85 0.68 -11.27 -6.52
C THR A 85 1.39 -11.68 -5.23
N ILE A 86 1.26 -10.88 -4.16
CA ILE A 86 1.85 -11.17 -2.86
C ILE A 86 1.38 -12.53 -2.33
N ALA A 87 0.09 -12.83 -2.41
CA ALA A 87 -0.49 -14.06 -1.87
C ALA A 87 -0.10 -15.33 -2.65
N LEU A 88 0.33 -15.21 -3.90
CA LEU A 88 0.65 -16.34 -4.78
C LEU A 88 2.15 -16.53 -5.02
N GLU A 89 2.96 -15.49 -4.87
CA GLU A 89 4.37 -15.53 -5.21
C GLU A 89 5.18 -16.22 -4.11
N GLY A 90 5.67 -17.42 -4.43
CA GLY A 90 6.42 -18.27 -3.50
C GLY A 90 7.92 -17.97 -3.38
N ASN A 91 8.48 -17.16 -4.30
CA ASN A 91 9.91 -16.81 -4.33
C ASN A 91 10.19 -15.33 -3.99
N GLY A 92 9.16 -14.60 -3.55
CA GLY A 92 9.28 -13.19 -3.17
C GLY A 92 9.82 -12.99 -1.76
N PRO A 93 10.08 -11.73 -1.36
CA PRO A 93 10.54 -11.40 0.00
C PRO A 93 9.51 -11.72 1.10
N GLN A 94 8.24 -11.89 0.74
CA GLN A 94 7.14 -12.10 1.68
C GLN A 94 7.17 -13.46 2.37
N SER A 95 6.98 -13.46 3.69
CA SER A 95 6.81 -14.66 4.48
C SER A 95 5.44 -15.32 4.25
N LEU A 96 5.30 -16.60 4.60
CA LEU A 96 4.02 -17.31 4.53
C LEU A 96 2.92 -16.60 5.33
N ALA A 97 3.25 -16.00 6.48
CA ALA A 97 2.30 -15.26 7.29
C ALA A 97 1.73 -14.06 6.51
N THR A 98 2.59 -13.33 5.82
CA THR A 98 2.19 -12.18 5.01
C THR A 98 1.38 -12.59 3.78
N GLN A 99 1.75 -13.70 3.12
CA GLN A 99 0.96 -14.28 2.02
C GLN A 99 -0.45 -14.66 2.51
N HIS A 100 -0.53 -15.32 3.67
CA HIS A 100 -1.81 -15.68 4.29
C HIS A 100 -2.64 -14.45 4.66
N ALA A 101 -2.02 -13.41 5.23
CA ALA A 101 -2.71 -12.16 5.56
C ALA A 101 -3.30 -11.49 4.32
N ALA A 102 -2.52 -11.36 3.24
CA ALA A 102 -2.99 -10.82 1.97
C ALA A 102 -4.16 -11.63 1.40
N LYS A 103 -4.06 -12.96 1.41
CA LYS A 103 -5.14 -13.87 1.00
C LYS A 103 -6.40 -13.72 1.85
N GLN A 104 -6.27 -13.56 3.18
CA GLN A 104 -7.41 -13.40 4.06
C GLN A 104 -8.14 -12.08 3.79
N ARG A 105 -7.42 -10.98 3.59
CA ARG A 105 -8.01 -9.69 3.19
C ARG A 105 -8.82 -9.82 1.91
N LEU A 106 -8.27 -10.48 0.89
CA LEU A 106 -8.97 -10.72 -0.38
C LEU A 106 -10.23 -11.59 -0.21
N LYS A 107 -10.15 -12.63 0.62
CA LYS A 107 -11.31 -13.50 0.92
C LYS A 107 -12.44 -12.77 1.63
N GLN A 108 -12.10 -11.93 2.61
CA GLN A 108 -13.09 -11.17 3.39
C GLN A 108 -13.97 -10.28 2.50
N LEU A 109 -13.40 -9.78 1.39
CA LEU A 109 -14.11 -8.92 0.43
C LEU A 109 -14.65 -9.67 -0.80
N GLY A 110 -14.58 -11.01 -0.82
CA GLY A 110 -15.05 -11.80 -1.97
C GLY A 110 -14.20 -11.64 -3.24
N LEU A 111 -12.98 -11.12 -3.12
CA LEU A 111 -12.03 -10.88 -4.23
C LEU A 111 -11.13 -12.10 -4.52
N TRP A 112 -11.36 -13.21 -3.82
CA TRP A 112 -10.68 -14.48 -4.00
C TRP A 112 -11.68 -15.52 -4.53
N PRO A 113 -11.38 -16.30 -5.59
CA PRO A 113 -10.07 -16.59 -6.17
C PRO A 113 -9.49 -15.49 -7.09
N PRO A 114 -8.18 -15.51 -7.39
CA PRO A 114 -7.57 -14.62 -8.39
C PRO A 114 -8.30 -14.73 -9.73
N HIS A 115 -8.60 -13.58 -10.34
CA HIS A 115 -9.08 -13.57 -11.73
C HIS A 115 -8.00 -14.18 -12.63
N PRO A 116 -8.35 -15.15 -13.51
CA PRO A 116 -7.45 -15.53 -14.58
C PRO A 116 -7.25 -14.32 -15.49
N ASN A 117 -5.98 -13.95 -15.71
CA ASN A 117 -5.62 -12.95 -16.73
C ASN A 117 -6.14 -13.36 -18.11
#